data_AF-A0AA87IEU9-F1
#
_entry.id   AF-A0AA87IEU9-F1
#
_cell.length_a   1.000
_cell.length_b   1.000
_cell.length_c   1.000
_cell.angle_alpha   90.00
_cell.angle_beta   90.00
_cell.angle_gamma   90.00
#
_symmetry.space_group_name_H-M   'P 1'
#
loop_
_entity.id
_entity.type
_entity.pdbx_description
1 polymer ?
#
loop_
_entity_poly.entity_id
_entity_poly.type
_entity_poly.pdbx_seq_one_letter_code
_entity_poly.pdbx_strand_id
1 'polypeptide(L)'
;LVSLADATGVIVLDWIKLADDGSSDLIVRLYEAAGGNATATLRLDAALSDAKAGVREVNLMEEPELDAELPRALAGDEPMPADGAVVSLAPFQLATLRIRR
;
A
#
# COMPACT_ATOMS: atom_id res chain seq x y z
N LEU A 1 -6.57 -7.19 -9.22
CA LEU A 1 -7.15 -6.70 -7.95
C LEU A 1 -6.28 -5.55 -7.45
N VAL A 2 -4.98 -5.80 -7.27
CA VAL A 2 -3.95 -4.77 -7.06
C VAL A 2 -2.65 -5.32 -7.65
N SER A 3 -1.83 -4.48 -8.28
CA SER A 3 -0.51 -4.85 -8.82
C SER A 3 0.48 -3.69 -8.68
N LEU A 4 1.77 -3.97 -8.88
CA LEU A 4 2.84 -2.98 -8.87
C LEU A 4 3.42 -2.83 -10.28
N ALA A 5 3.56 -1.60 -10.74
CA ALA A 5 4.16 -1.21 -12.01
C ALA A 5 5.36 -0.29 -11.80
N ASP A 6 6.17 -0.09 -12.84
CA ASP A 6 7.26 0.90 -12.86
C ASP A 6 8.27 0.74 -11.70
N ALA A 7 8.50 -0.51 -11.27
CA ALA A 7 9.26 -0.80 -10.06
C ALA A 7 10.77 -0.52 -10.22
N THR A 8 11.37 0.06 -9.19
CA THR A 8 12.82 0.15 -8.99
C THR A 8 13.19 -0.45 -7.63
N GLY A 9 14.37 -1.07 -7.51
CA GLY A 9 14.70 -1.86 -6.31
C GLY A 9 13.92 -3.17 -6.23
N VAL A 10 13.78 -3.75 -5.03
CA VAL A 10 13.12 -5.04 -4.81
C VAL A 10 11.95 -4.89 -3.84
N ILE A 11 10.83 -4.39 -4.37
CA ILE A 11 9.54 -4.34 -3.67
C ILE A 11 8.71 -5.58 -3.98
N VAL A 12 8.20 -6.22 -2.93
CA VAL A 12 7.39 -7.42 -3.01
C VAL A 12 5.99 -7.12 -2.48
N LEU A 13 4.99 -7.43 -3.29
CA LEU A 13 3.62 -7.59 -2.82
C LEU A 13 3.51 -8.98 -2.20
N ASP A 14 3.40 -9.02 -0.87
CA ASP A 14 3.42 -10.26 -0.09
C ASP A 14 2.06 -10.95 -0.12
N TRP A 15 1.01 -10.22 0.28
CA TRP A 15 -0.35 -10.73 0.23
C TRP A 15 -1.39 -9.62 0.11
N ILE A 16 -2.61 -10.05 -0.22
CA ILE A 16 -3.82 -9.24 -0.22
C ILE A 16 -4.91 -10.02 0.52
N LYS A 17 -5.68 -9.34 1.37
CA LYS A 17 -6.88 -9.88 2.01
C LYS A 17 -7.98 -8.82 2.13
N LEU A 18 -9.17 -9.22 2.58
CA LEU A 18 -10.20 -8.28 3.03
C LEU A 18 -9.84 -7.74 4.42
N ALA A 19 -10.30 -6.53 4.72
CA ALA A 19 -10.20 -5.96 6.06
C ALA A 19 -10.94 -6.82 7.09
N ASP A 20 -10.38 -6.91 8.30
CA ASP A 20 -10.91 -7.76 9.36
C ASP A 20 -12.16 -7.16 10.03
N ASP A 21 -12.40 -5.86 9.83
CA ASP A 21 -13.59 -5.14 10.31
C ASP A 21 -14.88 -5.43 9.51
N GLY A 22 -14.81 -6.35 8.53
CA GLY A 22 -15.93 -6.72 7.68
C GLY A 22 -16.24 -5.70 6.58
N SER A 23 -15.48 -4.61 6.49
CA SER A 23 -15.52 -3.77 5.30
C SER A 23 -15.01 -4.57 4.10
N SER A 24 -15.59 -4.31 2.93
CA SER A 24 -15.09 -4.92 1.68
C SER A 24 -13.79 -4.26 1.17
N ASP A 25 -13.10 -3.53 2.05
CA ASP A 25 -11.82 -2.90 1.77
C ASP A 25 -10.73 -3.98 1.62
N LEU A 26 -9.70 -3.65 0.86
CA LEU A 26 -8.56 -4.51 0.67
C LEU A 26 -7.42 -4.07 1.57
N ILE A 27 -6.76 -5.03 2.21
CA ILE A 27 -5.49 -4.85 2.90
C ILE A 27 -4.40 -5.47 2.04
N VAL A 28 -3.37 -4.68 1.75
CA VAL A 28 -2.23 -5.08 0.91
C VAL A 28 -0.97 -4.92 1.73
N ARG A 29 -0.18 -6.00 1.86
CA ARG A 29 1.12 -5.94 2.50
C ARG A 29 2.24 -5.90 1.47
N LEU A 30 3.13 -4.93 1.64
CA LEU A 30 4.30 -4.72 0.78
C LEU A 30 5.55 -4.74 1.65
N TYR A 31 6.67 -5.24 1.11
CA TYR A 31 7.97 -5.09 1.77
C TYR A 31 9.11 -4.94 0.78
N GLU A 32 10.20 -4.35 1.26
CA GLU A 32 11.47 -4.32 0.54
C GLU A 32 12.33 -5.54 0.94
N ALA A 33 12.83 -6.28 -0.05
CA ALA A 33 13.40 -7.61 0.17
C ALA A 33 14.93 -7.68 0.12
N ALA A 34 15.62 -6.65 -0.37
CA ALA A 34 17.05 -6.68 -0.68
C ALA A 34 17.91 -5.73 0.18
N GLY A 35 17.31 -5.00 1.12
CA GLY A 35 18.00 -4.02 1.96
C GLY A 35 18.33 -2.72 1.23
N GLY A 36 17.63 -2.42 0.13
CA GLY A 36 17.80 -1.19 -0.65
C GLY A 36 16.60 -0.24 -0.52
N ASN A 37 16.66 0.90 -1.21
CA ASN A 37 15.44 1.68 -1.45
C ASN A 37 14.68 1.06 -2.62
N ALA A 38 13.36 0.97 -2.52
CA ALA A 38 12.51 0.50 -3.60
C ALA A 38 11.33 1.45 -3.85
N THR A 39 10.91 1.57 -5.10
CA THR A 39 9.70 2.31 -5.47
C THR A 39 8.87 1.52 -6.46
N ALA A 40 7.56 1.71 -6.43
CA ALA A 40 6.65 1.20 -7.46
C ALA A 40 5.37 2.03 -7.52
N THR A 41 4.67 1.95 -8.65
CA THR A 41 3.35 2.54 -8.81
C THR A 41 2.28 1.49 -8.58
N LEU A 42 1.33 1.76 -7.69
CA LEU A 42 0.16 0.93 -7.46
C LEU A 42 -0.78 1.01 -8.68
N ARG A 43 -1.25 -0.15 -9.16
CA ARG A 43 -2.26 -0.25 -10.21
C ARG A 43 -3.43 -1.09 -9.74
N LEU A 44 -4.63 -0.61 -10.01
CA LEU A 44 -5.87 -1.33 -9.71
C LEU A 44 -6.46 -1.88 -11.01
N ASP A 45 -7.10 -3.06 -10.94
CA ASP A 45 -7.81 -3.60 -12.10
C ASP A 45 -9.02 -2.73 -12.44
N ALA A 46 -9.48 -2.81 -13.69
CA ALA A 46 -10.62 -2.04 -14.19
C ALA A 46 -11.90 -2.17 -13.32
N ALA A 47 -12.12 -3.36 -12.76
CA ALA A 47 -13.25 -3.65 -11.87
C ALA A 47 -13.22 -2.86 -10.54
N LEU A 48 -12.06 -2.29 -10.18
CA LEU A 48 -11.85 -1.44 -9.01
C LEU A 48 -11.55 0.02 -9.40
N SER A 49 -11.30 0.31 -10.69
CA SER A 49 -10.93 1.65 -11.17
C SER A 49 -12.11 2.57 -11.46
N ASP A 50 -13.32 2.03 -11.69
CA ASP A 50 -14.54 2.83 -11.80
C ASP A 50 -14.92 3.49 -10.45
N ALA A 51 -14.44 2.91 -9.35
CA ALA A 51 -14.51 3.51 -8.04
C ALA A 51 -13.28 4.42 -7.83
N LYS A 52 -13.50 5.62 -7.29
CA LYS A 52 -12.43 6.51 -6.80
C LYS A 52 -11.79 5.91 -5.55
N ALA A 53 -11.24 4.72 -5.67
CA ALA A 53 -10.71 3.95 -4.56
C ALA A 53 -9.58 4.73 -3.91
N GLY A 54 -9.67 4.91 -2.60
CA GLY A 54 -8.67 5.62 -1.81
C GLY A 54 -7.68 4.62 -1.21
N VAL A 55 -6.40 4.94 -1.20
CA VAL A 55 -5.38 4.21 -0.46
C VAL A 55 -4.83 5.06 0.67
N ARG A 56 -4.57 4.42 1.80
CA ARG A 56 -3.78 4.98 2.90
C ARG A 56 -2.92 3.88 3.53
N GLU A 57 -1.85 4.27 4.22
CA GLU A 57 -1.08 3.36 5.04
C GLU A 57 -1.82 3.13 6.37
N VAL A 58 -1.71 1.91 6.91
CA VAL A 58 -2.31 1.48 8.17
C VAL A 58 -1.31 0.63 8.95
N ASN A 59 -1.50 0.53 10.26
CA ASN A 59 -0.67 -0.34 11.09
C ASN A 59 -1.01 -1.83 10.85
N LEU A 60 -0.31 -2.72 11.56
CA LEU A 60 -0.51 -4.17 11.45
C LEU A 60 -1.91 -4.64 11.91
N MET A 61 -2.63 -3.80 12.65
CA MET A 61 -4.00 -4.02 13.10
C MET A 61 -5.04 -3.33 12.19
N GLU A 62 -4.62 -2.82 11.02
CA GLU A 62 -5.44 -2.12 10.02
C GLU A 62 -5.97 -0.74 10.43
N GLU A 63 -5.43 -0.19 11.50
CA GLU A 63 -5.82 1.11 12.05
C GLU A 63 -4.97 2.23 11.41
N PRO A 64 -5.53 3.45 11.25
CA PRO A 64 -4.81 4.57 10.64
C PRO A 64 -3.68 5.14 11.51
N GLU A 65 -3.65 4.83 12.81
CA GLU A 65 -2.64 5.35 13.72
C GLU A 65 -1.28 4.69 13.47
N LEU A 66 -0.38 5.46 12.85
CA LEU A 66 1.01 5.09 12.59
C LEU A 66 1.95 5.85 13.52
N ASP A 67 3.00 5.17 14.00
CA ASP A 67 4.06 5.82 14.76
C ASP A 67 4.76 6.89 13.90
N ALA A 68 4.93 8.09 14.44
CA ALA A 68 5.54 9.23 13.74
C ALA A 68 7.03 9.02 13.43
N GLU A 69 7.70 8.10 14.15
CA GLU A 69 9.13 7.81 13.93
C GLU A 69 9.37 6.77 12.84
N LEU A 70 8.33 6.04 12.39
CA LEU A 70 8.45 5.03 11.36
C LEU A 70 8.44 5.64 9.94
N PRO A 71 9.23 5.08 9.00
CA PRO A 71 9.20 5.52 7.61
C PRO A 71 7.80 5.31 7.02
N ARG A 72 7.40 6.22 6.14
CA ARG A 72 6.12 6.14 5.39
C ARG A 72 6.35 5.57 4.01
N ALA A 73 5.42 4.72 3.57
CA ALA A 73 5.44 4.15 2.25
C ALA A 73 4.76 5.05 1.20
N LEU A 74 3.83 5.89 1.64
CA LEU A 74 3.10 6.86 0.81
C LEU A 74 3.54 8.30 1.11
N ALA A 75 3.21 9.22 0.20
CA ALA A 75 3.59 10.64 0.32
C ALA A 75 2.87 11.42 1.44
N GLY A 76 1.98 10.78 2.20
CA GLY A 76 1.26 11.36 3.33
C GLY A 76 0.32 10.36 3.99
N ASP A 77 -0.25 10.75 5.14
CA ASP A 77 -1.12 9.90 5.96
C ASP A 77 -2.60 9.97 5.54
N GLU A 78 -2.98 11.02 4.79
CA GLU A 78 -4.34 11.19 4.28
C GLU A 78 -4.62 10.25 3.09
N PRO A 79 -5.86 9.74 2.94
CA PRO A 79 -6.24 8.94 1.79
C PRO A 79 -5.98 9.67 0.46
N MET A 80 -5.34 8.97 -0.47
CA MET A 80 -5.07 9.45 -1.83
C MET A 80 -5.64 8.48 -2.87
N PRO A 81 -5.76 8.88 -4.15
CA PRO A 81 -6.19 7.95 -5.20
C PRO A 81 -5.29 6.71 -5.22
N ALA A 82 -5.90 5.52 -5.16
CA ALA A 82 -5.16 4.27 -5.10
C ALA A 82 -4.47 3.95 -6.43
N ASP A 83 -5.19 4.09 -7.54
CA ASP A 83 -4.59 3.86 -8.86
C ASP A 83 -3.63 5.00 -9.20
N GLY A 84 -2.37 4.65 -9.45
CA GLY A 84 -1.28 5.60 -9.65
C GLY A 84 -0.58 6.08 -8.39
N ALA A 85 -0.98 5.62 -7.19
CA ALA A 85 -0.24 5.94 -5.97
C ALA A 85 1.20 5.40 -6.05
N VAL A 86 2.17 6.25 -5.74
CA VAL A 86 3.58 5.83 -5.68
C VAL A 86 3.89 5.34 -4.28
N VAL A 87 4.38 4.11 -4.19
CA VAL A 87 4.90 3.49 -2.97
C VAL A 87 6.42 3.61 -2.98
N SER A 88 7.00 4.07 -1.88
CA SER A 88 8.44 4.13 -1.67
C SER A 88 8.81 3.44 -0.36
N LEU A 89 9.68 2.43 -0.41
CA LEU A 89 10.13 1.68 0.75
C LEU A 89 11.62 1.91 1.01
N ALA A 90 11.96 2.16 2.27
CA ALA A 90 13.32 2.13 2.80
C ALA A 90 13.84 0.68 2.93
N PRO A 91 15.14 0.47 3.18
CA PRO A 91 15.72 -0.86 3.37
C PRO A 91 14.95 -1.70 4.40
N PHE A 92 14.50 -2.89 3.97
CA PHE A 92 13.70 -3.81 4.78
C PHE A 92 12.42 -3.24 5.39
N GLN A 93 11.90 -2.13 4.86
CA GLN A 93 10.64 -1.57 5.32
C GLN A 93 9.48 -2.50 4.93
N LEU A 94 8.57 -2.70 5.89
CA LEU A 94 7.27 -3.33 5.71
C LEU A 94 6.20 -2.23 5.73
N ALA A 95 5.26 -2.27 4.79
CA ALA A 95 4.13 -1.36 4.75
C ALA A 95 2.83 -2.13 4.60
N THR A 96 1.78 -1.67 5.28
CA THR A 96 0.43 -2.21 5.14
C THR A 96 -0.46 -1.11 4.61
N LEU A 97 -1.07 -1.34 3.45
CA LEU A 97 -1.95 -0.37 2.80
C LEU A 97 -3.41 -0.84 2.90
N ARG A 98 -4.31 0.08 3.19
CA ARG A 98 -5.75 -0.15 3.09
C ARG A 98 -6.30 0.59 1.87
N ILE A 99 -6.90 -0.16 0.96
CA ILE A 99 -7.56 0.36 -0.24
C ILE A 99 -9.07 0.25 -0.01
N ARG A 100 -9.71 1.41 0.11
CA ARG A 100 -11.15 1.54 0.22
C ARG A 100 -11.78 1.49 -1.16
N ARG A 101 -12.71 0.56 -1.37
CA ARG A 101 -13.48 0.45 -2.62
C ARG A 101 -14.50 1.57 -2.76
#